data_AF-A0A2V7EU22-F1
#
_entry.id   AF-A0A2V7EU22-F1
#
_cell.length_a   1.000
_cell.length_b   1.000
_cell.length_c   1.000
_cell.angle_alpha   90.00
_cell.angle_beta   90.00
_cell.angle_gamma   90.00
#
_symmetry.space_group_name_H-M   'P 1'
#
loop_
_entity.id
_entity.type
_entity.pdbx_description
1 polymer ?
#
loop_
_entity_poly.entity_id
_entity_poly.type
_entity_poly.pdbx_seq_one_letter_code
_entity_poly.pdbx_strand_id
1 'polypeptide(L)'
;QLSREVTEAAARVQASLQRLALLVDGVLPNARGTVESVLRRYQVGRAEFLTLLSVEDARYRAELEAVAVAADYQAQLVMLRQLTAGETQP
;
A
#
# COMPACT_ATOMS: atom_id res chain seq x y z
N GLN A 1 -12.04 18.76 -22.58
CA GLN A 1 -11.23 17.52 -22.48
C GLN A 1 -10.34 17.59 -21.23
N LEU A 2 -9.54 18.64 -21.05
CA LEU A 2 -8.68 18.86 -19.88
C LEU A 2 -9.37 18.69 -18.51
N SER A 3 -10.54 19.31 -18.29
CA SER A 3 -11.31 19.15 -17.04
C SER A 3 -11.69 17.69 -16.71
N ARG A 4 -11.93 16.86 -17.74
CA ARG A 4 -12.20 15.43 -17.56
C ARG A 4 -10.92 14.69 -17.16
N GLU A 5 -9.80 14.99 -17.81
CA GLU A 5 -8.48 14.39 -17.51
C GLU A 5 -8.04 14.72 -16.08
N VAL A 6 -8.23 15.97 -15.64
CA VAL A 6 -7.97 16.40 -14.26
C VAL A 6 -8.86 15.64 -13.27
N THR A 7 -10.14 15.50 -13.57
CA THR A 7 -11.09 14.76 -12.71
C THR A 7 -10.70 13.28 -12.58
N GLU A 8 -10.35 12.63 -13.68
CA GLU A 8 -9.91 11.23 -13.67
C GLU A 8 -8.57 11.05 -12.96
N ALA A 9 -7.63 11.98 -13.13
CA ALA A 9 -6.35 11.98 -12.41
C ALA A 9 -6.55 12.18 -10.91
N ALA A 10 -7.42 13.10 -10.49
CA ALA A 10 -7.77 13.33 -9.09
C ALA A 10 -8.43 12.09 -8.46
N ALA A 11 -9.34 11.42 -9.18
CA ALA A 11 -9.96 10.18 -8.73
C ALA A 11 -8.94 9.05 -8.53
N ARG A 12 -7.98 8.90 -9.45
CA ARG A 12 -6.87 7.93 -9.31
C ARG A 12 -6.01 8.20 -8.08
N VAL A 13 -5.61 9.46 -7.87
CA VAL A 13 -4.84 9.88 -6.69
C VAL A 13 -5.58 9.56 -5.39
N GLN A 14 -6.88 9.86 -5.33
CA GLN A 14 -7.72 9.56 -4.16
C GLN A 14 -7.83 8.05 -3.89
N ALA A 15 -8.07 7.25 -4.93
CA ALA A 15 -8.15 5.80 -4.78
C ALA A 15 -6.82 5.20 -4.27
N SER A 16 -5.69 5.65 -4.81
CA SER A 16 -4.36 5.21 -4.37
C SER A 16 -4.06 5.62 -2.94
N LEU A 17 -4.46 6.84 -2.53
CA LEU A 17 -4.32 7.32 -1.15
C LEU A 17 -5.13 6.46 -0.16
N GLN A 18 -6.39 6.16 -0.49
CA GLN A 18 -7.25 5.33 0.35
C GLN A 18 -6.69 3.90 0.47
N ARG A 19 -6.22 3.33 -0.65
CA ARG A 19 -5.58 2.02 -0.64
C ARG A 19 -4.31 2.01 0.20
N LEU A 20 -3.48 3.04 0.08
CA LEU A 20 -2.26 3.17 0.88
C LEU A 20 -2.58 3.24 2.38
N ALA A 21 -3.59 4.01 2.77
CA ALA A 21 -4.04 4.09 4.16
C ALA A 21 -4.48 2.72 4.69
N LEU A 22 -5.29 1.96 3.93
CA LEU A 22 -5.71 0.62 4.33
C LEU A 22 -4.52 -0.34 4.51
N LEU A 23 -3.52 -0.27 3.63
CA LEU A 23 -2.32 -1.09 3.73
C LEU A 23 -1.48 -0.74 4.96
N VAL A 24 -1.24 0.55 5.19
CA VAL A 24 -0.38 1.06 6.26
C VAL A 24 -1.04 0.92 7.64
N ASP A 25 -2.33 1.24 7.76
CA ASP A 25 -3.02 1.29 9.04
C ASP A 25 -3.66 -0.05 9.43
N GLY A 26 -3.99 -0.88 8.44
CA GLY A 26 -4.68 -2.15 8.65
C GLY A 26 -3.82 -3.37 8.34
N VAL A 27 -3.43 -3.54 7.08
CA VAL A 27 -2.83 -4.80 6.60
C VAL A 27 -1.45 -5.04 7.23
N LEU A 28 -0.56 -4.05 7.21
CA LEU A 28 0.80 -4.19 7.71
C LEU A 28 0.86 -4.46 9.23
N PRO A 29 0.15 -3.72 10.10
CA PRO A 29 0.13 -4.01 11.53
C PRO A 29 -0.43 -5.41 11.83
N ASN A 30 -1.48 -5.83 11.13
CA ASN A 30 -2.07 -7.16 11.30
C ASN A 30 -1.13 -8.29 10.86
N ALA A 31 -0.43 -8.11 9.74
CA ALA A 31 0.55 -9.08 9.27
C ALA A 31 1.73 -9.21 10.25
N ARG A 32 2.24 -8.08 10.77
CA ARG A 32 3.27 -8.06 11.83
C ARG A 32 2.81 -8.77 13.11
N GLY A 33 1.61 -8.44 13.60
CA GLY A 33 1.04 -9.09 14.79
C GLY A 33 0.84 -10.60 14.61
N THR A 34 0.48 -11.02 13.39
CA THR A 34 0.34 -12.45 13.05
C THR A 34 1.68 -13.16 13.10
N VAL A 35 2.72 -12.60 12.47
CA VAL A 35 4.09 -13.12 12.52
C VAL A 35 4.56 -13.24 13.97
N GLU A 36 4.42 -12.20 14.79
CA GLU A 36 4.84 -12.23 16.19
C GLU A 36 4.12 -13.31 17.00
N SER A 37 2.81 -13.48 16.77
CA SER A 37 2.01 -14.51 17.42
C SER A 37 2.46 -15.92 17.05
N VAL A 38 2.68 -16.18 15.75
CA VAL A 38 3.14 -17.48 15.25
C VAL A 38 4.57 -17.76 15.69
N LEU A 39 5.45 -16.76 15.71
CA LEU A 39 6.82 -16.89 16.20
C LEU A 39 6.85 -17.33 17.67
N ARG A 40 6.05 -16.70 18.54
CA ARG A 40 5.93 -17.10 19.95
C ARG A 40 5.45 -18.54 20.09
N ARG A 41 4.53 -18.99 19.24
CA ARG A 41 4.07 -20.39 19.23
C ARG A 41 5.14 -21.35 18.72
N TYR A 42 5.88 -20.98 17.68
CA TYR A 42 6.97 -21.78 17.12
C TYR A 42 8.08 -22.02 18.16
N GLN A 43 8.46 -20.98 18.90
CA GLN A 43 9.50 -21.04 19.94
C GLN A 43 9.19 -22.04 21.06
N VAL A 44 7.91 -22.31 21.33
CA VAL A 44 7.47 -23.31 22.34
C VAL A 44 6.99 -24.62 21.71
N GLY A 45 7.29 -24.87 20.43
CA GLY A 45 6.91 -26.09 19.71
C GLY A 45 5.41 -26.23 19.43
N ARG A 46 4.64 -25.13 19.46
CA ARG A 46 3.17 -25.09 19.25
C ARG A 46 2.75 -24.54 17.88
N ALA A 47 3.72 -24.34 16.98
CA ALA A 47 3.51 -24.07 15.57
C ALA A 47 4.67 -24.68 14.77
N GLU A 48 4.42 -25.05 13.52
CA GLU A 48 5.42 -25.62 12.64
C GLU A 48 6.23 -24.53 11.94
N PHE A 49 7.47 -24.85 11.55
CA PHE A 49 8.33 -23.91 10.81
C PHE A 49 7.66 -23.41 9.52
N LEU A 50 6.98 -24.28 8.77
CA LEU A 50 6.28 -23.90 7.54
C LEU A 50 5.13 -22.92 7.80
N THR A 51 4.49 -22.97 8.97
CA THR A 51 3.50 -21.97 9.38
C THR A 51 4.15 -20.62 9.66
N LEU A 52 5.32 -20.59 10.32
CA LEU A 52 6.06 -19.34 10.53
C LEU A 52 6.53 -18.75 9.20
N LEU A 53 7.07 -19.59 8.31
CA LEU A 53 7.55 -19.16 6.99
C LEU A 53 6.41 -18.57 6.14
N SER A 54 5.21 -19.17 6.17
CA SER A 54 4.09 -18.68 5.35
C SER A 54 3.57 -17.31 5.82
N VAL A 55 3.53 -17.06 7.13
CA VAL A 55 3.10 -15.76 7.65
C VAL A 55 4.16 -14.67 7.45
N GLU A 56 5.45 -15.03 7.46
CA GLU A 56 6.54 -14.12 7.08
C GLU A 56 6.47 -13.75 5.60
N ASP A 57 6.27 -14.72 4.71
CA ASP A 57 6.09 -14.45 3.27
C ASP A 57 4.90 -13.51 3.02
N ALA A 58 3.76 -13.77 3.70
CA ALA A 58 2.59 -12.90 3.61
C ALA A 58 2.88 -11.46 4.10
N ARG A 59 3.61 -11.31 5.21
CA ARG A 59 4.04 -9.98 5.70
C ARG A 59 4.93 -9.27 4.68
N TYR A 60 5.91 -9.95 4.11
CA TYR A 60 6.80 -9.37 3.10
C TYR A 60 6.04 -8.94 1.84
N ARG A 61 5.09 -9.76 1.35
CA ARG A 61 4.25 -9.39 0.21
C ARG A 61 3.42 -8.14 0.48
N ALA A 62 2.85 -8.02 1.67
CA ALA A 62 2.12 -6.82 2.08
C ALA A 62 3.02 -5.58 2.12
N GLU A 63 4.27 -5.72 2.57
CA GLU A 63 5.26 -4.62 2.55
C GLU A 63 5.61 -4.19 1.13
N LEU A 64 5.83 -5.14 0.23
CA LEU A 64 6.08 -4.85 -1.19
C LEU A 64 4.87 -4.17 -1.85
N GLU A 65 3.65 -4.62 -1.56
CA GLU A 65 2.43 -4.01 -2.07
C GLU A 65 2.28 -2.56 -1.59
N ALA A 66 2.53 -2.29 -0.30
CA ALA A 66 2.46 -0.94 0.24
C ALA A 66 3.45 0.00 -0.44
N VAL A 67 4.69 -0.45 -0.68
CA VAL A 67 5.69 0.34 -1.41
C VAL A 67 5.28 0.59 -2.86
N ALA A 68 4.76 -0.43 -3.55
CA ALA A 68 4.28 -0.29 -4.92
C ALA A 68 3.13 0.73 -5.02
N VAL A 69 2.14 0.65 -4.13
CA VAL A 69 1.01 1.58 -4.08
C VAL A 69 1.47 3.00 -3.73
N ALA A 70 2.45 3.15 -2.84
CA ALA A 70 3.03 4.46 -2.52
C ALA A 70 3.73 5.09 -3.73
N ALA A 71 4.48 4.29 -4.50
CA ALA A 71 5.13 4.75 -5.73
C ALA A 71 4.10 5.18 -6.78
N ASP A 72 3.05 4.37 -6.99
CA ASP A 72 1.96 4.69 -7.92
C ASP A 72 1.21 5.96 -7.51
N TYR A 73 0.89 6.11 -6.23
CA TYR A 73 0.29 7.34 -5.69
C TYR A 73 1.15 8.57 -6.00
N GLN A 74 2.46 8.48 -5.75
CA GLN A 74 3.38 9.58 -5.98
C GLN A 74 3.47 9.95 -7.46
N ALA A 75 3.54 8.95 -8.34
CA ALA A 75 3.56 9.16 -9.79
C ALA A 75 2.26 9.85 -10.28
N GLN A 76 1.10 9.37 -9.82
CA GLN A 76 -0.21 9.95 -10.15
C GLN A 76 -0.36 11.37 -9.62
N LEU A 77 0.17 11.67 -8.43
CA LEU A 77 0.14 13.00 -7.85
C LEU A 77 0.98 14.00 -8.67
N VAL A 78 2.15 13.57 -9.15
CA VAL A 78 2.97 14.38 -10.06
C VAL A 78 2.24 14.66 -11.36
N MET A 79 1.60 13.65 -11.96
CA MET A 79 0.79 13.82 -13.18
C MET A 79 -0.36 14.81 -12.97
N LEU A 80 -1.10 14.69 -11.87
CA LEU A 80 -2.18 15.61 -11.53
C LEU A 80 -1.66 17.05 -11.40
N ARG A 81 -0.53 17.25 -10.72
CA ARG A 81 0.10 18.58 -10.57
C ARG A 81 0.52 19.19 -11.90
N GLN A 82 1.02 18.38 -12.83
CA GLN A 82 1.38 18.85 -14.17
C GLN A 82 0.14 19.27 -14.97
N LEU A 83 -0.94 18.50 -14.91
CA LEU A 83 -2.20 18.82 -15.58
C LEU A 83 -2.80 20.13 -15.05
N THR A 84 -2.79 20.34 -13.73
CA THR A 84 -3.34 21.56 -13.12
C THR A 84 -2.40 22.78 -13.21
N ALA A 85 -1.08 22.56 -13.31
CA ALA A 85 -0.13 23.63 -13.60
C ALA A 85 -0.29 24.17 -15.03
N GLY A 86 -0.64 23.32 -16.00
CA GLY A 86 -0.99 23.74 -17.36
C GLY A 86 -2.29 24.57 -17.43
N GLU A 87 -3.21 24.40 -16.48
CA GLU A 87 -4.43 25.23 -16.36
C GLU A 87 -4.17 26.64 -15.81
N THR A 88 -3.03 26.87 -15.16
CA THR A 88 -2.70 28.16 -14.51
C THR A 88 -1.88 29.11 -15.39
N GLN A 89 -1.47 28.68 -16.58
CA GLN A 89 -0.77 29.52 -17.55
C GLN A 89 -1.77 30.05 -18.60
N PRO A 90 -1.91 31.39 -18.74
CA PRO A 90 -2.93 32.02 -19.59
C PRO A 90 -2.68 31.86 -21.08
#